data_AF-A0A950NCN0-F1
#
_entry.id   AF-A0A950NCN0-F1
#
_cell.length_a   1.000
_cell.length_b   1.000
_cell.length_c   1.000
_cell.angle_alpha   90.00
_cell.angle_beta   90.00
_cell.angle_gamma   90.00
#
_symmetry.space_group_name_H-M   'P 1'
#
loop_
_entity.id
_entity.type
_entity.pdbx_description
1 polymer ?
#
loop_
_entity_poly.entity_id
_entity_poly.type
_entity_poly.pdbx_seq_one_letter_code
_entity_poly.pdbx_strand_id
1 'polypeptide(L)'
;MRVLTRGDLDGLTSAVFISLVEKVTEVKFAHPKDVQDGKVPCDAEDVVVNLPYVPGCGLWFDHHVSEKAKLDGIGKFKGAFEVAPSAARVVANYYKNPEFKKYEELLAATDKLDAAQLTKEDVEKP
;
A
#
# COMPACT_ATOMS: atom_id res chain seq x y z
N MET A 1 15.65 -0.79 -1.15
CA MET A 1 14.49 0.07 -1.47
C MET A 1 13.95 0.69 -0.19
N ARG A 2 13.50 1.94 -0.26
CA ARG A 2 12.76 2.59 0.83
C ARG A 2 11.26 2.45 0.55
N VAL A 3 10.47 2.11 1.57
CA VAL A 3 9.00 2.04 1.46
C VAL A 3 8.42 3.37 1.91
N LEU A 4 7.72 4.05 1.00
CA LEU A 4 6.91 5.25 1.28
C LEU A 4 5.45 4.83 1.43
N THR A 5 4.85 5.05 2.59
CA THR A 5 3.45 4.66 2.83
C THR A 5 2.74 5.55 3.84
N ARG A 6 1.44 5.33 4.07
CA ARG A 6 0.65 6.02 5.10
C ARG A 6 0.92 5.45 6.49
N GLY A 7 0.77 6.31 7.50
CA GLY A 7 0.90 5.92 8.92
C GLY A 7 -0.37 5.26 9.48
N ASP A 8 -0.95 4.31 8.75
CA ASP A 8 -2.13 3.53 9.15
C ASP A 8 -1.86 2.02 9.07
N LEU A 9 -2.84 1.20 9.44
CA LEU A 9 -2.69 -0.26 9.46
C LEU A 9 -2.39 -0.81 8.06
N ASP A 10 -3.05 -0.30 7.02
CA ASP A 10 -2.82 -0.75 5.65
C ASP A 10 -1.39 -0.43 5.18
N GLY A 11 -0.89 0.78 5.46
CA GLY A 11 0.49 1.13 5.17
C GLY A 11 1.50 0.26 5.95
N LEU A 12 1.23 -0.03 7.23
CA LEU A 12 2.07 -0.91 8.03
C LEU A 12 2.08 -2.36 7.50
N THR A 13 0.92 -2.95 7.23
CA THR A 13 0.81 -4.30 6.68
C THR A 13 1.48 -4.39 5.31
N SER A 14 1.31 -3.37 4.48
CA SER A 14 2.00 -3.25 3.18
C SER A 14 3.51 -3.25 3.35
N ALA A 15 4.05 -2.47 4.28
CA ALA A 15 5.49 -2.42 4.56
C ALA A 15 6.03 -3.77 5.05
N VAL A 16 5.28 -4.48 5.91
CA VAL A 16 5.63 -5.85 6.32
C VAL A 16 5.70 -6.77 5.10
N PHE A 17 4.70 -6.76 4.22
CA PHE A 17 4.66 -7.67 3.08
C PHE A 17 5.77 -7.37 2.07
N ILE A 18 6.00 -6.09 1.77
CA ILE A 18 7.09 -5.66 0.88
C ILE A 18 8.45 -6.07 1.46
N SER A 19 8.64 -6.02 2.78
CA SER A 19 9.91 -6.42 3.42
C SER A 19 10.26 -7.90 3.28
N LEU A 20 9.28 -8.75 2.97
CA LEU A 20 9.47 -10.20 2.76
C LEU A 20 9.83 -10.55 1.31
N VAL A 21 9.64 -9.61 0.38
CA VAL A 21 9.77 -9.86 -1.07
C VAL A 21 10.74 -8.93 -1.77
N GLU A 22 11.01 -7.76 -1.19
CA GLU A 22 11.98 -6.79 -1.65
C GLU A 22 13.05 -6.54 -0.57
N LYS A 23 14.23 -6.08 -1.00
CA LYS A 23 15.30 -5.68 -0.08
C LYS A 23 15.00 -4.29 0.50
N VAL A 24 14.16 -4.24 1.53
CA VAL A 24 13.80 -2.99 2.23
C VAL A 24 14.91 -2.53 3.16
N THR A 25 15.29 -1.26 3.09
CA THR A 25 16.32 -0.65 3.93
C THR A 25 15.77 0.42 4.87
N GLU A 26 14.60 0.98 4.56
CA GLU A 26 13.94 2.04 5.31
C GLU A 26 12.43 1.98 5.06
N VAL A 27 11.64 2.33 6.07
CA VAL A 27 10.19 2.60 5.93
C VAL A 27 9.96 4.04 6.39
N LYS A 28 9.29 4.84 5.56
CA LYS A 28 8.96 6.23 5.85
C LYS A 28 7.47 6.47 5.65
N PHE A 29 6.86 7.01 6.69
CA PHE A 29 5.46 7.39 6.66
C PHE A 29 5.28 8.80 6.11
N ALA A 30 4.28 8.99 5.26
CA ALA A 30 3.94 10.25 4.64
C ALA A 30 2.42 10.44 4.58
N HIS A 31 1.99 11.70 4.62
CA HIS A 31 0.60 12.04 4.35
C HIS A 31 0.38 12.14 2.83
N PRO A 32 -0.75 11.65 2.27
CA PRO A 32 -1.03 11.69 0.83
C PRO A 32 -0.89 13.09 0.22
N LYS A 33 -1.33 14.11 0.96
CA LYS A 33 -1.19 15.52 0.53
C LYS A 33 0.26 15.95 0.35
N ASP A 34 1.17 15.55 1.22
CA ASP A 34 2.58 15.96 1.10
C ASP A 34 3.28 15.28 -0.07
N VAL A 35 2.83 14.08 -0.44
CA VAL A 35 3.26 13.39 -1.66
C VAL A 35 2.73 14.11 -2.91
N GLN A 36 1.45 14.46 -2.93
CA GLN A 36 0.83 15.21 -4.04
C GLN A 36 1.43 16.60 -4.22
N ASP A 37 1.75 17.28 -3.11
CA ASP A 37 2.40 18.59 -3.12
C ASP A 37 3.91 18.50 -3.47
N GLY A 38 4.46 17.30 -3.72
CA GLY A 38 5.86 17.09 -4.09
C GLY A 38 6.87 17.35 -2.97
N LYS A 39 6.43 17.36 -1.70
CA LYS A 39 7.28 17.62 -0.53
C LYS A 39 8.06 16.40 -0.06
N VAL A 40 7.69 15.21 -0.52
CA VAL A 40 8.36 13.95 -0.21
C VAL A 40 9.20 13.55 -1.41
N PRO A 41 10.56 13.63 -1.32
CA PRO A 41 11.42 13.16 -2.39
C PRO A 41 11.22 11.67 -2.63
N CYS A 42 11.10 11.27 -3.89
CA CYS A 42 10.87 9.90 -4.31
C CYS A 42 11.63 9.62 -5.62
N ASP A 43 12.24 8.45 -5.73
CA ASP A 43 12.97 8.02 -6.92
C ASP A 43 12.83 6.51 -7.20
N ALA A 44 13.62 5.98 -8.13
CA ALA A 44 13.54 4.60 -8.58
C ALA A 44 13.89 3.56 -7.50
N GLU A 45 14.48 3.97 -6.38
CA GLU A 45 14.78 3.10 -5.23
C GLU A 45 13.63 3.06 -4.20
N ASP A 46 12.51 3.74 -4.50
CA ASP A 46 11.33 3.79 -3.64
C ASP A 46 10.21 2.83 -4.08
N VAL A 47 9.56 2.23 -3.09
CA VAL A 47 8.25 1.58 -3.22
C VAL A 47 7.21 2.52 -2.63
N VAL A 48 6.32 3.05 -3.46
CA VAL A 48 5.19 3.88 -3.03
C VAL A 48 3.97 2.97 -2.86
N VAL A 49 3.45 2.85 -1.65
CA VAL A 49 2.28 2.00 -1.36
C VAL A 49 1.25 2.72 -0.51
N ASN A 50 -0.04 2.54 -0.83
CA ASN A 50 -1.14 3.23 -0.17
C ASN A 50 -1.03 4.77 -0.26
N LEU A 51 -0.38 5.26 -1.32
CA LEU A 51 -0.13 6.67 -1.55
C LEU A 51 -0.31 6.98 -3.05
N PRO A 52 -0.65 8.24 -3.40
CA PRO A 52 -0.75 8.66 -4.80
C PRO A 52 0.52 8.36 -5.59
N TYR A 53 0.36 8.06 -6.88
CA TYR A 53 1.50 7.74 -7.75
C TYR A 53 2.50 8.89 -7.79
N VAL A 54 3.79 8.54 -7.67
CA VAL A 54 4.90 9.49 -7.85
C VAL A 54 5.69 9.12 -9.10
N PRO A 55 5.77 10.00 -10.11
CA PRO A 55 6.56 9.73 -11.31
C PRO A 55 8.02 9.38 -10.99
N GLY A 56 8.49 8.26 -11.52
CA GLY A 56 9.86 7.79 -11.32
C GLY A 56 10.05 6.88 -10.11
N CYS A 57 9.01 6.59 -9.32
CA CYS A 57 9.10 5.56 -8.28
C CYS A 57 9.42 4.17 -8.88
N GLY A 58 10.13 3.35 -8.12
CA GLY A 58 10.54 2.01 -8.56
C GLY A 58 9.40 1.00 -8.61
N LEU A 59 8.48 1.08 -7.64
CA LEU A 59 7.27 0.26 -7.54
C LEU A 59 6.13 1.12 -7.00
N TRP A 60 4.93 0.89 -7.50
CA TRP A 60 3.71 1.54 -7.00
C TRP A 60 2.58 0.54 -6.77
N PHE A 61 1.97 0.62 -5.58
CA PHE A 61 0.81 -0.17 -5.18
C PHE A 61 -0.27 0.71 -4.59
N ASP A 62 -1.46 0.69 -5.19
CA ASP A 62 -2.58 1.47 -4.68
C ASP A 62 -3.93 0.82 -5.01
N HIS A 63 -4.96 1.23 -4.27
CA HIS A 63 -6.31 0.71 -4.40
C HIS A 63 -7.39 1.80 -4.43
N HIS A 64 -7.03 3.06 -4.18
CA HIS A 64 -7.99 4.15 -4.08
C HIS A 64 -8.64 4.44 -5.44
N VAL A 65 -9.97 4.41 -5.48
CA VAL A 65 -10.74 4.70 -6.71
C VAL A 65 -10.43 6.10 -7.27
N SER A 66 -10.00 7.06 -6.42
CA SER A 66 -9.56 8.39 -6.85
C SER A 66 -8.35 8.38 -7.79
N GLU A 67 -7.47 7.38 -7.67
CA GLU A 67 -6.31 7.22 -8.55
C GLU A 67 -6.67 6.49 -9.85
N LYS A 68 -7.78 5.75 -9.89
CA LYS A 68 -8.27 5.05 -11.09
C LYS A 68 -8.41 5.97 -12.30
N ALA A 69 -8.94 7.18 -12.09
CA ALA A 69 -9.13 8.17 -13.16
C ALA A 69 -7.81 8.73 -13.71
N LYS A 70 -6.70 8.57 -12.96
CA LYS A 70 -5.38 9.08 -13.33
C LYS A 70 -4.51 8.02 -14.03
N LEU A 71 -4.90 6.74 -13.96
CA LEU A 71 -4.14 5.62 -14.54
C LEU A 71 -3.82 5.83 -16.03
N ASP A 72 -4.78 6.32 -16.81
CA ASP A 72 -4.60 6.58 -18.24
C ASP A 72 -3.49 7.62 -18.50
N GLY A 73 -3.29 8.56 -17.58
CA GLY A 73 -2.23 9.58 -17.65
C GLY A 73 -0.88 9.14 -17.07
N ILE A 74 -0.85 8.10 -16.25
CA ILE A 74 0.38 7.58 -15.63
C ILE A 74 1.22 6.77 -16.63
N GLY A 75 0.57 6.08 -17.57
CA GLY A 75 1.23 5.21 -18.52
C GLY A 75 1.71 3.90 -17.88
N LYS A 76 2.94 3.46 -18.18
CA LYS A 76 3.50 2.21 -17.64
C LYS A 76 4.21 2.46 -16.32
N PHE A 77 3.90 1.65 -15.32
CA PHE A 77 4.60 1.59 -14.03
C PHE A 77 4.83 0.13 -13.62
N LYS A 78 5.72 -0.08 -12.65
CA LYS A 78 5.93 -1.40 -12.03
C LYS A 78 5.13 -1.47 -10.73
N GLY A 79 4.52 -2.62 -10.45
CA GLY A 79 3.61 -2.81 -9.31
C GLY A 79 2.19 -3.05 -9.81
N ALA A 80 1.18 -2.65 -9.02
CA ALA A 80 -0.22 -2.90 -9.36
C ALA A 80 -1.16 -1.85 -8.77
N PHE A 81 -2.21 -1.55 -9.54
CA PHE A 81 -3.41 -0.90 -9.04
C PHE A 81 -4.58 -1.88 -9.14
N GLU A 82 -5.29 -2.12 -8.05
CA GLU A 82 -6.48 -2.97 -8.04
C GLU A 82 -7.56 -2.36 -7.14
N VAL A 83 -8.84 -2.46 -7.53
CA VAL A 83 -9.93 -2.12 -6.61
C VAL A 83 -10.07 -3.27 -5.60
N ALA A 84 -9.34 -3.14 -4.49
CA ALA A 84 -9.19 -4.10 -3.42
C ALA A 84 -9.55 -3.47 -2.06
N PRO A 85 -9.87 -4.26 -1.03
CA PRO A 85 -10.20 -3.75 0.29
C PRO A 85 -9.05 -3.01 0.99
N SER A 86 -7.81 -3.20 0.57
CA SER A 86 -6.62 -2.52 1.11
C SER A 86 -5.48 -2.54 0.08
N ALA A 87 -4.48 -1.65 0.20
CA ALA A 87 -3.25 -1.70 -0.59
C ALA A 87 -2.41 -2.94 -0.25
N ALA A 88 -2.40 -3.40 1.00
CA ALA A 88 -1.73 -4.62 1.42
C ALA A 88 -2.26 -5.85 0.67
N ARG A 89 -3.57 -5.88 0.38
CA ARG A 89 -4.17 -6.91 -0.47
C ARG A 89 -3.65 -6.85 -1.90
N VAL A 90 -3.48 -5.66 -2.46
CA VAL A 90 -2.88 -5.47 -3.80
C VAL A 90 -1.44 -6.03 -3.83
N VAL A 91 -0.63 -5.72 -2.81
CA VAL A 91 0.74 -6.26 -2.67
C VAL A 91 0.70 -7.79 -2.59
N ALA A 92 -0.19 -8.35 -1.77
CA ALA A 92 -0.33 -9.80 -1.62
C ALA A 92 -0.71 -10.50 -2.94
N ASN A 93 -1.67 -9.93 -3.67
CA ASN A 93 -2.13 -10.43 -4.96
C ASN A 93 -1.04 -10.37 -6.04
N TYR A 94 -0.23 -9.32 -6.02
CA TYR A 94 0.86 -9.12 -6.98
C TYR A 94 1.99 -10.14 -6.77
N TYR A 95 2.52 -10.25 -5.57
CA TYR A 95 3.68 -11.11 -5.30
C TYR A 95 3.32 -12.58 -5.09
N LYS A 96 2.13 -12.88 -4.56
CA LYS A 96 1.66 -14.25 -4.26
C LYS A 96 2.67 -15.08 -3.45
N ASN A 97 3.42 -14.43 -2.56
CA ASN A 97 4.47 -15.10 -1.80
C ASN A 97 3.84 -16.05 -0.75
N PRO A 98 4.23 -17.35 -0.71
CA PRO A 98 3.73 -18.31 0.28
C PRO A 98 3.94 -17.88 1.73
N GLU A 99 4.98 -17.09 2.02
CA GLU A 99 5.24 -16.57 3.37
C GLU A 99 4.11 -15.71 3.90
N PHE A 100 3.33 -15.04 3.04
CA PHE A 100 2.20 -14.21 3.48
C PHE A 100 1.12 -15.00 4.22
N LYS A 101 1.07 -16.33 4.04
CA LYS A 101 0.13 -17.20 4.75
C LYS A 101 0.27 -17.11 6.28
N LYS A 102 1.48 -16.84 6.80
CA LYS A 102 1.70 -16.64 8.24
C LYS A 102 1.04 -15.37 8.80
N TYR A 103 0.61 -14.47 7.92
CA TYR A 103 -0.01 -13.18 8.25
C TYR A 103 -1.46 -13.08 7.72
N GLU A 104 -2.14 -14.20 7.48
CA GLU A 104 -3.50 -14.17 6.91
C GLU A 104 -4.48 -13.42 7.80
N GLU A 105 -4.37 -13.56 9.12
CA GLU A 105 -5.19 -12.85 10.11
C GLU A 105 -4.94 -11.33 10.05
N LEU A 106 -3.66 -10.92 9.96
CA LEU A 106 -3.27 -9.53 9.82
C LEU A 106 -3.85 -8.92 8.53
N LEU A 107 -3.75 -9.64 7.41
CA LEU A 107 -4.27 -9.18 6.13
C LEU A 107 -5.79 -9.09 6.13
N ALA A 108 -6.48 -10.09 6.71
CA ALA A 108 -7.93 -10.07 6.86
C ALA A 108 -8.41 -8.91 7.74
N ALA A 109 -7.72 -8.65 8.86
CA ALA A 109 -8.03 -7.52 9.72
C ALA A 109 -7.77 -6.17 9.02
N THR A 110 -6.68 -6.07 8.26
CA THR A 110 -6.34 -4.89 7.46
C THR A 110 -7.43 -4.60 6.43
N ASP A 111 -7.85 -5.61 5.66
CA ASP A 111 -8.93 -5.48 4.68
C ASP A 111 -10.23 -5.03 5.31
N LYS A 112 -10.58 -5.62 6.46
CA LYS A 112 -11.81 -5.31 7.17
C LYS A 112 -11.82 -3.87 7.68
N LEU A 113 -10.71 -3.43 8.27
CA LEU A 113 -10.57 -2.09 8.83
C LEU A 113 -10.55 -1.02 7.74
N ASP A 114 -9.76 -1.21 6.69
CA ASP A 114 -9.57 -0.21 5.65
C ASP A 114 -10.82 -0.05 4.77
N ALA A 115 -11.52 -1.15 4.47
CA ALA A 115 -12.82 -1.12 3.79
C ALA A 115 -14.01 -0.77 4.70
N ALA A 116 -13.76 -0.47 5.99
CA ALA A 116 -14.79 -0.20 7.01
C ALA A 116 -15.88 -1.29 7.12
N GLN A 117 -15.52 -2.55 6.91
CA GLN A 117 -16.42 -3.71 6.99
C GLN A 117 -16.55 -4.22 8.43
N LEU A 118 -16.83 -3.31 9.36
CA LEU A 118 -16.87 -3.58 10.79
C LEU A 118 -18.32 -3.79 11.26
N THR A 119 -18.49 -4.74 12.16
CA THR A 119 -19.70 -4.87 12.97
C THR A 119 -19.61 -3.97 14.20
N LYS A 120 -20.74 -3.74 14.86
CA LYS A 120 -20.77 -3.02 16.14
C LYS A 120 -19.89 -3.70 17.20
N GLU A 121 -19.87 -5.03 17.23
CA GLU A 121 -19.06 -5.79 18.18
C GLU A 121 -17.56 -5.61 17.94
N ASP A 122 -17.11 -5.55 16.68
CA ASP A 122 -15.71 -5.28 16.34
C ASP A 122 -15.20 -3.94 16.89
N VAL A 123 -16.11 -2.98 17.08
CA VAL A 123 -15.78 -1.62 17.57
C VAL A 123 -15.94 -1.52 19.09
N GLU A 124 -16.98 -2.12 19.65
CA GLU A 124 -17.25 -2.07 21.10
C GLU A 124 -16.43 -3.08 21.91
N LYS A 125 -15.92 -4.13 21.27
CA LYS A 125 -15.11 -5.20 21.88
C LYS A 125 -13.92 -5.60 20.98
N PRO A 126 -12.99 -4.67 20.74
CA PRO A 126 -11.84 -4.88 19.86
C PRO A 126 -10.80 -5.85 20.43
#